data_AF-A0A5A7UB21-F1
#
_entry.id   AF-A0A5A7UB21-F1
#
_cell.length_a   1.000
_cell.length_b   1.000
_cell.length_c   1.000
_cell.angle_alpha   90.00
_cell.angle_beta   90.00
_cell.angle_gamma   90.00
#
_symmetry.space_group_name_H-M   'P 1'
#
loop_
_entity.id
_entity.type
_entity.pdbx_description
1 polymer ?
#
loop_
_entity_poly.entity_id
_entity_poly.type
_entity_poly.pdbx_seq_one_letter_code
_entity_poly.pdbx_strand_id
1 'polypeptide(L)'
;MSSNSSPLGVENTEVSIFGSGNKISLVKLSDDNFLLWKFQILTALEAYDLENFFESELEPPSKYLTSTGSSSTSATRTPNPEYKVWKRHNRLISPWLLGSMSEEILNQMVHCKSAKEIWGTLQGIFSSRYLAQAMQFKNKLHNIKKGSMSLKEYFLKIQQCVDALASINKPVSSDDHILYILVGLGYDYQSMISIISARTDSPSIQEVMSLLLTQESQNESKLISETALPYVKIVTQTTEKGAESYIRNSQNNYHNSHFYN
;
A
#
# COMPACT_ATOMS: atom_id res chain seq x y z
N MET A 1 18.46 -48.61 51.72
CA MET A 1 17.60 -48.68 50.52
C MET A 1 17.75 -47.38 49.77
N SER A 2 18.74 -47.30 48.87
CA SER A 2 19.00 -46.10 48.09
C SER A 2 18.51 -46.34 46.68
N SER A 3 17.44 -45.63 46.33
CA SER A 3 16.80 -45.69 45.02
C SER A 3 17.68 -45.03 43.96
N ASN A 4 18.03 -45.80 42.94
CA ASN A 4 18.47 -45.31 41.65
C ASN A 4 17.34 -44.48 41.01
N SER A 5 17.62 -43.23 40.65
CA SER A 5 16.80 -42.49 39.70
C SER A 5 17.70 -41.98 38.57
N SER A 6 17.68 -42.70 37.45
CA SER A 6 18.15 -42.22 36.16
C SER A 6 17.36 -40.97 35.76
N PRO A 7 17.98 -39.93 35.17
CA PRO A 7 17.21 -38.83 34.60
C PRO A 7 16.62 -39.29 33.26
N LEU A 8 15.28 -39.29 33.23
CA LEU A 8 14.45 -39.47 32.04
C LEU A 8 14.68 -38.33 31.04
N GLY A 9 14.44 -38.66 29.77
CA GLY A 9 14.97 -37.97 28.60
C GLY A 9 14.51 -36.53 28.40
N VAL A 10 15.46 -35.73 27.91
CA VAL A 10 15.26 -34.34 27.45
C VAL A 10 15.68 -34.17 25.98
N GLU A 11 16.12 -35.22 25.27
CA GLU A 11 16.71 -35.03 23.92
C GLU A 11 15.75 -35.07 22.72
N ASN A 12 14.48 -35.48 22.88
CA ASN A 12 13.62 -35.82 21.71
C ASN A 12 12.45 -34.87 21.40
N THR A 13 12.18 -33.84 22.20
CA THR A 13 11.02 -32.95 21.99
C THR A 13 11.27 -31.81 21.00
N GLU A 14 12.49 -31.31 20.87
CA GLU A 14 12.79 -30.18 19.96
C GLU A 14 12.76 -30.56 18.46
N VAL A 15 13.04 -31.82 18.11
CA VAL A 15 13.08 -32.28 16.71
C VAL A 15 11.66 -32.41 16.11
N SER A 16 10.64 -32.59 16.95
CA SER A 16 9.26 -32.80 16.52
C SER A 16 8.56 -31.51 16.04
N ILE A 17 9.16 -30.34 16.29
CA ILE A 17 8.57 -29.03 16.03
C ILE A 17 8.82 -28.57 14.59
N PHE A 18 10.01 -28.89 14.05
CA PHE A 18 10.39 -28.64 12.65
C PHE A 18 10.13 -29.84 11.72
N GLY A 19 9.74 -30.98 12.31
CA GLY A 19 9.16 -32.10 11.58
C GLY A 19 7.68 -31.86 11.27
N SER A 20 7.13 -32.59 10.29
CA SER A 20 5.81 -32.38 9.67
C SER A 20 4.57 -32.44 10.59
N GLY A 21 4.73 -32.47 11.92
CA GLY A 21 3.68 -32.61 12.91
C GLY A 21 3.13 -31.29 13.47
N ASN A 22 3.93 -30.22 13.52
CA ASN A 22 3.46 -28.90 13.98
C ASN A 22 3.24 -27.98 12.77
N LYS A 23 2.03 -28.05 12.19
CA LYS A 23 1.59 -27.18 11.09
C LYS A 23 1.37 -25.74 11.58
N ILE A 24 2.44 -25.00 11.87
CA ILE A 24 2.39 -23.56 11.59
C ILE A 24 2.42 -23.46 10.07
N SER A 25 1.24 -23.34 9.46
CA SER A 25 1.11 -23.13 8.01
C SER A 25 1.62 -21.73 7.67
N LEU A 26 2.93 -21.62 7.51
CA LEU A 26 3.56 -20.41 6.99
C LEU A 26 3.11 -20.19 5.55
N VAL A 27 2.84 -18.94 5.22
CA VAL A 27 2.68 -18.54 3.82
C VAL A 27 4.01 -18.75 3.12
N LYS A 28 4.00 -19.32 1.91
CA LYS A 28 5.22 -19.49 1.13
C LYS A 28 5.73 -18.11 0.71
N LEU A 29 6.99 -17.79 1.03
CA LEU A 29 7.59 -16.51 0.67
C LEU A 29 7.61 -16.35 -0.86
N SER A 30 7.07 -15.23 -1.33
CA SER A 30 7.09 -14.75 -2.71
C SER A 30 7.57 -13.31 -2.75
N ASP A 31 7.68 -12.75 -3.95
CA ASP A 31 8.16 -11.39 -4.16
C ASP A 31 7.28 -10.30 -3.51
N ASP A 32 6.01 -10.59 -3.24
CA ASP A 32 5.02 -9.61 -2.78
C ASP A 32 4.65 -9.72 -1.30
N ASN A 33 5.03 -10.81 -0.63
CA ASN A 33 4.51 -11.12 0.72
C ASN A 33 5.58 -11.11 1.82
N PHE A 34 6.77 -10.58 1.54
CA PHE A 34 7.89 -10.63 2.49
C PHE A 34 7.58 -10.01 3.85
N LEU A 35 6.82 -8.92 3.93
CA LEU A 35 6.44 -8.34 5.23
C LEU A 35 5.57 -9.30 6.07
N LEU A 36 4.58 -9.93 5.44
CA LEU A 36 3.71 -10.90 6.10
C LEU A 36 4.49 -12.16 6.49
N TRP A 37 5.32 -12.67 5.58
CA TRP A 37 6.17 -13.82 5.84
C TRP A 37 7.17 -13.53 6.97
N LYS A 38 7.84 -12.37 6.93
CA LYS A 38 8.78 -11.92 7.97
C LYS A 38 8.10 -11.85 9.33
N PHE A 39 6.89 -11.29 9.39
CA PHE A 39 6.10 -11.26 10.62
C PHE A 39 5.82 -12.68 11.14
N GLN A 40 5.34 -13.60 10.28
CA GLN A 40 5.06 -14.98 10.68
C GLN A 40 6.31 -15.72 11.18
N ILE A 41 7.46 -15.52 10.54
CA ILE A 41 8.73 -16.14 10.97
C ILE A 41 9.17 -15.58 12.32
N LEU A 42 9.12 -14.26 12.52
CA LEU A 42 9.51 -13.64 13.79
C LEU A 42 8.60 -14.09 14.94
N THR A 43 7.28 -14.08 14.74
CA THR A 43 6.31 -14.58 15.74
C THR A 43 6.53 -16.07 16.05
N ALA A 44 6.86 -16.88 15.05
CA ALA A 44 7.18 -18.28 15.28
C ALA A 44 8.46 -18.44 16.11
N LEU A 45 9.49 -17.62 15.88
CA LEU A 45 10.74 -17.68 16.65
C LEU A 45 10.61 -17.16 18.08
N GLU A 46 9.80 -16.13 18.30
CA GLU A 46 9.44 -15.62 19.63
C GLU A 46 8.80 -16.73 20.47
N ALA A 47 7.92 -17.54 19.88
CA ALA A 47 7.29 -18.68 20.56
C ALA A 47 8.28 -19.79 21.03
N TYR A 48 9.53 -19.75 20.56
CA TYR A 48 10.58 -20.71 20.93
C TYR A 48 11.75 -20.06 21.68
N ASP A 49 11.59 -18.81 22.18
CA ASP A 49 12.65 -18.04 22.84
C ASP A 49 13.90 -17.82 21.94
N LEU A 50 13.70 -17.75 20.61
CA LEU A 50 14.76 -17.58 19.59
C LEU A 50 14.73 -16.20 18.90
N GLU A 51 14.01 -15.23 19.46
CA GLU A 51 13.86 -13.86 18.95
C GLU A 51 15.22 -13.18 18.64
N ASN A 52 16.20 -13.38 19.52
CA ASN A 52 17.52 -12.76 19.43
C ASN A 52 18.46 -13.49 18.47
N PHE A 53 18.06 -14.61 17.86
CA PHE A 53 18.95 -15.42 17.02
C PHE A 53 19.43 -14.65 15.77
N PHE A 54 18.58 -13.80 15.19
CA PHE A 54 18.94 -12.98 14.03
C PHE A 54 19.44 -11.58 14.40
N GLU A 55 18.96 -11.02 15.52
CA GLU A 55 19.32 -9.68 16.00
C GLU A 55 20.67 -9.64 16.70
N SER A 56 21.13 -10.77 17.23
CA SER A 56 22.44 -10.86 17.86
C SER A 56 23.54 -10.52 16.84
N GLU A 57 24.14 -9.33 16.98
CA GLU A 57 25.38 -8.94 16.33
C GLU A 57 26.56 -9.85 16.69
N LEU A 58 26.38 -10.74 17.69
CA LEU A 58 27.42 -11.69 18.08
C LEU A 58 27.77 -12.58 16.89
N GLU A 59 29.04 -12.53 16.52
CA GLU A 59 29.65 -13.55 15.69
C GLU A 59 29.36 -14.94 16.29
N PRO A 60 29.30 -16.00 15.47
CA PRO A 60 29.09 -17.36 15.97
C PRO A 60 30.02 -17.62 17.18
N PRO A 61 29.49 -18.09 18.33
CA PRO A 61 30.28 -18.24 19.54
C PRO A 61 31.56 -19.02 19.26
N SER A 62 32.67 -18.63 19.89
CA SER A 62 33.96 -19.31 19.66
C SER A 62 33.82 -20.81 19.92
N LYS A 63 34.26 -21.65 18.98
CA LYS A 63 34.13 -23.12 19.06
C LYS A 63 34.83 -23.74 20.27
N TYR A 64 35.86 -23.06 20.78
CA TYR A 64 36.64 -23.47 21.95
C TYR A 64 36.82 -22.29 22.89
N LEU A 65 36.75 -22.54 24.20
CA LEU A 65 37.14 -21.60 25.24
C LEU A 65 38.63 -21.79 25.53
N THR A 66 39.35 -20.68 25.71
CA THR A 66 40.78 -20.69 26.07
C THR A 66 40.86 -20.31 27.55
N SER A 67 41.14 -21.28 28.41
CA SER A 67 41.37 -21.01 29.84
C SER A 67 42.86 -20.74 30.06
N THR A 68 43.24 -19.48 30.24
CA THR A 68 44.62 -19.11 30.62
C THR A 68 44.76 -19.29 32.13
N GLY A 69 45.19 -20.47 32.56
CA GLY A 69 45.64 -20.66 33.94
C GLY A 69 46.92 -19.86 34.19
N SER A 70 47.01 -19.15 35.31
CA SER A 70 48.09 -18.22 35.67
C SER A 70 49.48 -18.84 35.88
N SER A 71 49.72 -20.09 35.45
CA SER A 71 51.01 -20.77 35.58
C SER A 71 51.04 -22.10 34.82
N SER A 72 51.14 -22.08 33.49
CA SER A 72 51.83 -23.12 32.68
C SER A 72 51.57 -22.95 31.18
N THR A 73 52.56 -23.30 30.39
CA THR A 73 52.70 -23.19 28.93
C THR A 73 51.82 -24.16 28.13
N SER A 74 50.57 -24.43 28.53
CA SER A 74 49.63 -25.24 27.74
C SER A 74 48.21 -24.73 27.86
N ALA A 75 47.76 -24.00 26.84
CA ALA A 75 46.36 -23.58 26.72
C ALA A 75 45.46 -24.81 26.52
N THR A 76 44.74 -25.21 27.57
CA THR A 76 43.67 -26.22 27.46
C THR A 76 42.49 -25.63 26.68
N ARG A 77 42.24 -26.18 25.48
CA ARG A 77 41.08 -25.83 24.64
C ARG A 77 39.88 -26.68 25.06
N THR A 78 38.92 -26.08 25.75
CA THR A 78 37.66 -26.77 26.11
C THR A 78 36.57 -26.44 25.08
N PRO A 79 35.73 -27.41 24.65
CA PRO A 79 34.62 -27.11 23.73
C PRO A 79 33.62 -26.13 24.35
N ASN A 80 33.22 -25.10 23.61
CA ASN A 80 32.23 -24.14 24.09
C ASN A 80 30.80 -24.76 24.00
N PRO A 81 30.06 -24.89 25.12
CA PRO A 81 28.68 -25.34 25.09
C PRO A 81 27.75 -24.40 24.31
N GLU A 82 27.97 -23.09 24.34
CA GLU A 82 27.16 -22.10 23.62
C GLU A 82 27.27 -22.26 22.11
N TYR A 83 28.46 -22.58 21.59
CA TYR A 83 28.64 -22.87 20.16
C TYR A 83 27.85 -24.11 19.72
N LYS A 84 27.73 -25.12 20.60
CA LYS A 84 26.93 -26.33 20.29
C LYS A 84 25.45 -25.98 20.20
N VAL A 85 24.95 -25.19 21.14
CA VAL A 85 23.55 -24.71 21.17
C VAL A 85 23.26 -23.86 19.95
N TRP A 86 24.09 -22.86 19.66
CA TRP A 86 23.98 -22.03 18.45
C TRP A 86 23.97 -22.87 17.16
N LYS A 87 24.90 -23.84 17.04
CA LYS A 87 25.00 -24.70 15.85
C LYS A 87 23.76 -25.59 15.69
N ARG A 88 23.16 -26.05 16.78
CA ARG A 88 21.90 -26.81 16.77
C ARG A 88 20.77 -25.94 16.24
N HIS A 89 20.57 -24.75 16.81
CA HIS A 89 19.56 -23.80 16.33
C HIS A 89 19.75 -23.45 14.86
N ASN A 90 20.96 -23.10 14.43
CA ASN A 90 21.25 -22.80 13.03
C ASN A 90 20.91 -23.98 12.09
N ARG A 91 21.24 -25.21 12.49
CA ARG A 91 20.93 -26.42 11.70
C ARG A 91 19.44 -26.72 11.59
N LEU A 92 18.64 -26.29 12.56
CA LEU A 92 17.18 -26.44 12.55
C LEU A 92 16.51 -25.33 11.73
N ILE A 93 16.95 -24.08 11.91
CA ILE A 93 16.34 -22.91 11.28
C ILE A 93 16.65 -22.85 9.78
N SER A 94 17.86 -23.21 9.32
CA SER A 94 18.22 -23.07 7.90
C SER A 94 17.31 -23.87 6.95
N PRO A 95 17.07 -25.18 7.14
CA PRO A 95 16.17 -25.94 6.28
C PRO A 95 14.72 -25.47 6.38
N TRP A 96 14.30 -25.02 7.56
CA TRP A 96 12.95 -24.50 7.79
C TRP A 96 12.71 -23.19 7.04
N LEU A 97 13.65 -22.24 7.11
CA LEU A 97 13.62 -21.02 6.31
C LEU A 97 13.54 -21.37 4.82
N LEU A 98 14.47 -22.17 4.31
CA LEU A 98 14.48 -22.57 2.90
C LEU A 98 13.17 -23.25 2.49
N GLY A 99 12.63 -24.15 3.33
CA GLY A 99 11.35 -24.83 3.08
C GLY A 99 10.14 -23.89 3.04
N SER A 100 10.23 -22.70 3.65
CA SER A 100 9.17 -21.70 3.63
C SER A 100 9.19 -20.78 2.39
N MET A 101 10.12 -20.98 1.45
CA MET A 101 10.34 -20.08 0.30
C MET A 101 9.86 -20.66 -1.02
N SER A 102 9.44 -19.79 -1.94
CA SER A 102 9.27 -20.10 -3.37
C SER A 102 10.60 -20.48 -4.03
N GLU A 103 10.53 -21.24 -5.12
CA GLU A 103 11.70 -21.68 -5.88
C GLU A 103 12.51 -20.50 -6.43
N GLU A 104 11.82 -19.44 -6.85
CA GLU A 104 12.42 -18.20 -7.35
C GLU A 104 13.34 -17.53 -6.31
N ILE A 105 12.94 -17.55 -5.04
CA ILE A 105 13.72 -16.96 -3.94
C ILE A 105 14.80 -17.94 -3.49
N LEU A 106 14.51 -19.25 -3.47
CA LEU A 106 15.48 -20.29 -3.13
C LEU A 106 16.73 -20.25 -4.01
N ASN A 107 16.55 -19.99 -5.31
CA ASN A 107 17.66 -19.86 -6.26
C ASN A 107 18.65 -18.73 -5.87
N GLN A 108 18.18 -17.72 -5.13
CA GLN A 108 19.02 -16.61 -4.65
C GLN A 108 19.75 -16.95 -3.33
N MET A 109 19.38 -18.05 -2.66
CA MET A 109 19.90 -18.44 -1.34
C MET A 109 20.97 -19.54 -1.40
N VAL A 110 21.32 -20.03 -2.60
CA VAL A 110 22.21 -21.21 -2.80
C VAL A 110 23.60 -21.02 -2.17
N HIS A 111 24.08 -19.78 -2.05
CA HIS A 111 25.39 -19.48 -1.49
C HIS A 111 25.41 -19.29 0.03
N CYS A 112 24.25 -19.25 0.68
CA CYS A 112 24.14 -19.02 2.12
C CYS A 112 24.42 -20.30 2.91
N LYS A 113 25.31 -20.22 3.89
CA LYS A 113 25.78 -21.34 4.72
C LYS A 113 25.16 -21.37 6.12
N SER A 114 24.50 -20.29 6.52
CA SER A 114 23.89 -20.14 7.84
C SER A 114 22.50 -19.51 7.73
N ALA A 115 21.65 -19.74 8.73
CA ALA A 115 20.34 -19.11 8.83
C ALA A 115 20.45 -17.58 8.91
N LYS A 116 21.52 -17.06 9.54
CA LYS A 116 21.83 -15.63 9.60
C LYS A 116 22.17 -15.05 8.22
N GLU A 117 22.97 -15.76 7.43
CA GLU A 117 23.25 -15.36 6.04
C GLU A 117 21.99 -15.37 5.18
N ILE A 118 21.14 -16.41 5.29
CA ILE A 118 19.86 -16.49 4.59
C ILE A 118 18.99 -15.27 4.96
N TRP A 119 18.83 -15.00 6.26
CA TRP A 119 18.03 -13.89 6.75
C TRP A 119 18.56 -12.53 6.29
N GLY A 120 19.88 -12.31 6.39
CA GLY A 120 20.52 -11.07 5.95
C GLY A 120 20.40 -10.84 4.44
N THR A 121 20.59 -11.89 3.63
CA THR A 121 20.41 -11.81 2.18
C THR A 121 18.98 -11.44 1.80
N LEU A 122 17.97 -12.06 2.44
CA LEU A 122 16.56 -11.70 2.23
C LEU A 122 16.28 -10.25 2.61
N GLN A 123 16.75 -9.82 3.79
CA GLN A 123 16.59 -8.44 4.21
C GLN A 123 17.21 -7.48 3.19
N GLY A 124 18.39 -7.77 2.65
CA GLY A 124 19.03 -6.96 1.61
C GLY A 124 18.21 -6.89 0.31
N ILE A 125 17.75 -8.05 -0.19
CA ILE A 125 16.96 -8.13 -1.43
C ILE A 125 15.65 -7.34 -1.29
N PHE A 126 14.88 -7.60 -0.22
CA PHE A 126 13.59 -6.95 -0.06
C PHE A 126 13.71 -5.47 0.35
N SER A 127 14.72 -5.09 1.13
CA SER A 127 14.94 -3.67 1.48
C SER A 127 15.29 -2.84 0.24
N SER A 128 16.17 -3.35 -0.62
CA SER A 128 16.52 -2.64 -1.87
C SER A 128 15.33 -2.55 -2.81
N ARG A 129 14.55 -3.63 -2.96
CA ARG A 129 13.34 -3.66 -3.77
C ARG A 129 12.26 -2.71 -3.25
N TYR A 130 11.95 -2.74 -1.96
CA TYR A 130 10.98 -1.82 -1.35
C TYR A 130 11.44 -0.37 -1.40
N LEU A 131 12.74 -0.10 -1.29
CA LEU A 131 13.28 1.24 -1.48
C LEU A 131 13.03 1.75 -2.91
N ALA A 132 13.32 0.92 -3.91
CA ALA A 132 13.10 1.26 -5.32
C ALA A 132 11.60 1.47 -5.62
N GLN A 133 10.72 0.58 -5.14
CA GLN A 133 9.28 0.74 -5.27
C GLN A 133 8.77 2.01 -4.57
N ALA A 134 9.25 2.29 -3.35
CA ALA A 134 8.88 3.51 -2.64
C ALA A 134 9.29 4.77 -3.41
N MET A 135 10.49 4.80 -3.97
CA MET A 135 10.95 5.90 -4.83
C MET A 135 10.07 6.04 -6.08
N GLN A 136 9.73 4.92 -6.73
CA GLN A 136 8.86 4.91 -7.91
C GLN A 136 7.48 5.48 -7.58
N PHE A 137 6.83 5.02 -6.51
CA PHE A 137 5.50 5.49 -6.12
C PHE A 137 5.50 6.94 -5.64
N LYS A 138 6.53 7.38 -4.90
CA LYS A 138 6.67 8.80 -4.52
C LYS A 138 6.86 9.70 -5.74
N ASN A 139 7.69 9.30 -6.70
CA ASN A 139 7.86 10.03 -7.96
C ASN A 139 6.56 10.05 -8.77
N LYS A 140 5.83 8.93 -8.81
CA LYS A 140 4.51 8.88 -9.45
C LYS A 140 3.58 9.89 -8.78
N LEU A 141 3.49 9.87 -7.45
CA LEU A 141 2.62 10.73 -6.64
C LEU A 141 2.89 12.23 -6.86
N HIS A 142 4.16 12.66 -6.90
CA HIS A 142 4.54 14.04 -7.23
C HIS A 142 4.11 14.47 -8.64
N ASN A 143 4.06 13.53 -9.58
CA ASN A 143 3.77 13.79 -10.99
C ASN A 143 2.29 13.62 -11.35
N ILE A 144 1.43 13.15 -10.43
CA ILE A 144 -0.01 13.12 -10.68
C ILE A 144 -0.52 14.56 -10.74
N LYS A 145 -1.03 14.95 -11.91
CA LYS A 145 -1.77 16.20 -12.10
C LYS A 145 -3.22 15.87 -12.43
N LYS A 146 -4.17 16.66 -11.91
CA LYS A 146 -5.59 16.52 -12.26
C LYS A 146 -5.79 16.70 -13.77
N GLY A 147 -5.25 17.77 -14.34
CA GLY A 147 -5.40 18.07 -15.76
C GLY A 147 -6.86 18.01 -16.21
N SER A 148 -7.12 17.27 -17.29
CA SER A 148 -8.47 17.05 -17.84
C SER A 148 -9.27 15.94 -17.14
N MET A 149 -8.69 15.23 -16.16
CA MET A 149 -9.38 14.17 -15.44
C MET A 149 -10.46 14.74 -14.50
N SER A 150 -11.49 13.95 -14.19
CA SER A 150 -12.39 14.27 -13.08
C SER A 150 -11.67 14.21 -11.74
N LEU A 151 -12.15 14.93 -10.71
CA LEU A 151 -11.58 14.82 -9.36
C LEU A 151 -11.67 13.39 -8.83
N LYS A 152 -12.75 12.66 -9.14
CA LYS A 152 -12.92 11.26 -8.72
C LYS A 152 -11.81 10.36 -9.25
N GLU A 153 -11.49 10.46 -10.54
CA GLU A 153 -10.39 9.70 -11.14
C GLU A 153 -9.02 10.14 -10.60
N TYR A 154 -8.86 11.44 -10.36
CA TYR A 154 -7.63 12.00 -9.80
C TYR A 154 -7.36 11.46 -8.39
N PHE A 155 -8.37 11.49 -7.50
CA PHE A 155 -8.26 10.95 -6.15
C PHE A 155 -8.00 9.44 -6.16
N LEU A 156 -8.63 8.69 -7.06
CA LEU A 156 -8.37 7.26 -7.19
C LEU A 156 -6.90 6.97 -7.53
N LYS A 157 -6.29 7.73 -8.45
CA LYS A 157 -4.86 7.55 -8.80
C LYS A 157 -3.93 7.85 -7.63
N ILE A 158 -4.24 8.88 -6.85
CA ILE A 158 -3.50 9.23 -5.63
C ILE A 158 -3.63 8.09 -4.61
N GLN A 159 -4.86 7.67 -4.31
CA GLN A 159 -5.15 6.61 -3.36
C GLN A 159 -4.42 5.31 -3.70
N GLN A 160 -4.42 4.90 -4.98
CA GLN A 160 -3.67 3.73 -5.43
C GLN A 160 -2.17 3.80 -5.12
N CYS A 161 -1.56 4.98 -5.22
CA CYS A 161 -0.14 5.15 -4.89
C CYS A 161 0.09 5.15 -3.37
N VAL A 162 -0.81 5.77 -2.61
CA VAL A 162 -0.78 5.77 -1.14
C VAL A 162 -0.93 4.35 -0.59
N ASP A 163 -1.88 3.58 -1.12
CA ASP A 163 -2.10 2.19 -0.74
C ASP A 163 -0.91 1.29 -1.09
N ALA A 164 -0.32 1.48 -2.28
CA ALA A 164 0.89 0.77 -2.67
C ALA A 164 2.06 1.07 -1.72
N LEU A 165 2.24 2.33 -1.33
CA LEU A 165 3.24 2.74 -0.34
C LEU A 165 2.96 2.15 1.06
N ALA A 166 1.71 2.12 1.48
CA ALA A 166 1.31 1.48 2.73
C ALA A 166 1.58 -0.04 2.72
N SER A 167 1.35 -0.71 1.59
CA SER A 167 1.56 -2.16 1.44
C SER A 167 3.02 -2.60 1.62
N ILE A 168 3.98 -1.70 1.38
CA ILE A 168 5.42 -1.92 1.60
C ILE A 168 5.94 -1.29 2.90
N ASN A 169 5.04 -1.03 3.85
CA ASN A 169 5.35 -0.42 5.15
C ASN A 169 6.01 0.96 5.06
N LYS A 170 5.57 1.77 4.08
CA LYS A 170 5.96 3.17 3.90
C LYS A 170 4.72 4.07 3.79
N PRO A 171 3.81 4.08 4.79
CA PRO A 171 2.57 4.85 4.71
C PRO A 171 2.85 6.35 4.55
N VAL A 172 1.95 7.03 3.84
CA VAL A 172 1.97 8.49 3.67
C VAL A 172 1.21 9.13 4.82
N SER A 173 1.74 10.20 5.41
CA SER A 173 1.06 10.93 6.48
C SER A 173 -0.21 11.62 5.93
N SER A 174 -1.18 11.91 6.79
CA SER A 174 -2.41 12.61 6.35
C SER A 174 -2.09 13.98 5.74
N ASP A 175 -1.16 14.72 6.35
CA ASP A 175 -0.74 16.04 5.88
C ASP A 175 -0.03 15.93 4.52
N ASP A 176 0.86 14.96 4.34
CA ASP A 176 1.52 14.73 3.04
C ASP A 176 0.51 14.30 1.98
N HIS A 177 -0.48 13.46 2.32
CA HIS A 177 -1.53 13.06 1.40
C HIS A 177 -2.33 14.28 0.93
N ILE A 178 -2.74 15.16 1.84
CA ILE A 178 -3.41 16.42 1.49
C ILE A 178 -2.50 17.29 0.62
N LEU A 179 -1.21 17.41 0.96
CA LEU A 179 -0.24 18.15 0.16
C LEU A 179 -0.17 17.60 -1.27
N TYR A 180 -0.07 16.28 -1.44
CA TYR A 180 -0.06 15.64 -2.75
C TYR A 180 -1.34 15.91 -3.55
N ILE A 181 -2.50 15.89 -2.88
CA ILE A 181 -3.78 16.29 -3.50
C ILE A 181 -3.70 17.73 -3.99
N LEU A 182 -3.29 18.69 -3.16
CA LEU A 182 -3.31 20.11 -3.49
C LEU A 182 -2.29 20.48 -4.58
N VAL A 183 -1.08 19.92 -4.54
CA VAL A 183 0.01 20.21 -5.50
C VAL A 183 -0.29 19.74 -6.92
N GLY A 184 -1.13 18.71 -7.08
CA GLY A 184 -1.55 18.21 -8.39
C GLY A 184 -2.79 18.91 -8.96
N LEU A 185 -3.43 19.82 -8.21
CA LEU A 185 -4.54 20.62 -8.71
C LEU A 185 -4.05 21.74 -9.64
N GLY A 186 -4.88 22.06 -10.64
CA GLY A 186 -4.62 23.12 -11.61
C GLY A 186 -4.95 24.52 -11.09
N TYR A 187 -4.82 25.53 -11.97
CA TYR A 187 -5.11 26.92 -11.64
C TYR A 187 -6.60 27.15 -11.27
N ASP A 188 -7.51 26.32 -11.78
CA ASP A 188 -8.95 26.39 -11.50
C ASP A 188 -9.31 26.22 -10.02
N TYR A 189 -8.40 25.65 -9.22
CA TYR A 189 -8.62 25.32 -7.81
C TYR A 189 -7.81 26.19 -6.84
N GLN A 190 -7.12 27.24 -7.32
CA GLN A 190 -6.22 28.05 -6.47
C GLN A 190 -6.93 28.73 -5.29
N SER A 191 -8.19 29.14 -5.46
CA SER A 191 -9.02 29.69 -4.38
C SER A 191 -9.25 28.65 -3.28
N MET A 192 -9.53 27.40 -3.64
CA MET A 192 -9.69 26.30 -2.68
C MET A 192 -8.39 25.95 -1.99
N ILE A 193 -7.27 25.90 -2.74
CA ILE A 193 -5.94 25.66 -2.17
C ILE A 193 -5.62 26.72 -1.11
N SER A 194 -5.91 27.99 -1.40
CA SER A 194 -5.67 29.10 -0.47
C SER A 194 -6.55 29.01 0.79
N ILE A 195 -7.84 28.67 0.65
CA ILE A 195 -8.74 28.48 1.79
C ILE A 195 -8.28 27.32 2.67
N ILE A 196 -7.93 26.18 2.07
CA ILE A 196 -7.47 24.99 2.81
C ILE A 196 -6.12 25.29 3.49
N SER A 197 -5.21 25.99 2.82
CA SER A 197 -3.89 26.33 3.38
C SER A 197 -3.93 27.38 4.48
N ALA A 198 -4.97 28.23 4.51
CA ALA A 198 -5.15 29.26 5.54
C ALA A 198 -5.77 28.72 6.84
N ARG A 199 -6.20 27.45 6.85
CA ARG A 199 -6.76 26.81 8.05
C ARG A 199 -5.69 26.59 9.11
N THR A 200 -6.07 26.86 10.36
CA THR A 200 -5.21 26.63 11.53
C THR A 200 -5.32 25.19 12.04
N ASP A 201 -6.42 24.50 11.73
CA ASP A 201 -6.66 23.09 12.02
C ASP A 201 -6.19 22.20 10.86
N SER A 202 -5.61 21.02 11.15
CA SER A 202 -5.28 20.04 10.11
C SER A 202 -6.59 19.42 9.59
N PRO A 203 -6.98 19.69 8.33
CA PRO A 203 -8.23 19.20 7.80
C PRO A 203 -8.14 17.70 7.52
N SER A 204 -9.26 16.99 7.59
CA SER A 204 -9.25 15.57 7.20
C SER A 204 -9.17 15.41 5.69
N ILE A 205 -8.56 14.32 5.22
CA ILE A 205 -8.51 13.99 3.77
C ILE A 205 -9.92 13.94 3.17
N GLN A 206 -10.88 13.36 3.90
CA GLN A 206 -12.29 13.25 3.46
C GLN A 206 -12.95 14.62 3.30
N GLU A 207 -12.70 15.52 4.25
CA GLU A 207 -13.21 16.89 4.19
C GLU A 207 -12.64 17.64 2.97
N VAL A 208 -11.33 17.58 2.75
CA VAL A 208 -10.68 18.19 1.58
C VAL A 208 -11.26 17.63 0.28
N MET A 209 -11.39 16.31 0.16
CA MET A 209 -11.98 15.69 -1.03
C MET A 209 -13.44 16.14 -1.25
N SER A 210 -14.25 16.23 -0.19
CA SER A 210 -15.64 16.66 -0.28
C SER A 210 -15.78 18.12 -0.71
N LEU A 211 -14.93 19.01 -0.20
CA LEU A 211 -14.89 20.43 -0.57
C LEU A 211 -14.55 20.58 -2.06
N LEU A 212 -13.54 19.85 -2.53
CA LEU A 212 -13.12 19.89 -3.92
C LEU A 212 -14.22 19.34 -4.86
N LEU A 213 -14.89 18.23 -4.51
CA LEU A 213 -16.01 17.69 -5.29
C LEU A 213 -17.20 18.65 -5.34
N THR A 214 -17.50 19.32 -4.22
CA THR A 214 -18.56 20.35 -4.17
C THR A 214 -18.23 21.49 -5.13
N GLN A 215 -16.97 21.93 -5.17
CA GLN A 215 -16.51 22.96 -6.10
C GLN A 215 -16.62 22.51 -7.56
N GLU A 216 -16.27 21.27 -7.89
CA GLU A 216 -16.41 20.73 -9.26
C GLU A 216 -17.86 20.75 -9.72
N SER A 217 -18.80 20.31 -8.87
CA SER A 217 -20.24 20.35 -9.16
C SER A 217 -20.77 21.79 -9.36
N GLN A 218 -20.31 22.75 -8.55
CA GLN A 218 -20.68 24.15 -8.72
C GLN A 218 -20.14 24.74 -10.02
N ASN A 219 -18.90 24.38 -10.40
CA ASN A 219 -18.29 24.83 -11.65
C ASN A 219 -19.05 24.26 -12.86
N GLU A 220 -19.43 22.99 -12.84
CA GLU A 220 -20.25 22.36 -13.88
C GLU A 220 -21.63 23.04 -14.01
N SER A 221 -22.29 23.31 -12.87
CA SER A 221 -23.60 23.97 -12.85
C SER A 221 -23.56 25.38 -13.45
N LYS A 222 -22.50 26.14 -13.19
CA LYS A 222 -22.30 27.49 -13.76
C LYS A 222 -22.13 27.43 -15.27
N LEU A 223 -21.31 26.51 -15.78
CA LEU A 223 -21.12 26.28 -17.21
C LEU A 223 -22.43 25.95 -17.94
N ILE A 224 -23.29 25.14 -17.33
CA ILE A 224 -24.62 24.81 -17.88
C ILE A 224 -25.52 26.05 -17.93
N SER A 225 -25.48 26.90 -16.89
CA SER A 225 -26.30 28.12 -16.85
C SER A 225 -25.86 29.19 -17.87
N GLU A 226 -24.56 29.29 -18.17
CA GLU A 226 -24.01 30.26 -19.13
C GLU A 226 -24.23 29.84 -20.59
N THR A 227 -24.34 28.53 -20.86
CA THR A 227 -24.57 27.98 -22.20
C THR A 227 -26.06 27.92 -22.59
N ALA A 228 -26.98 28.03 -21.62
CA ALA A 228 -28.41 28.13 -21.87
C ALA A 228 -28.77 29.56 -22.31
N LEU A 229 -28.82 29.80 -23.63
CA LEU A 229 -29.37 31.05 -24.18
C LEU A 229 -30.79 31.31 -23.62
N PRO A 230 -31.10 32.52 -23.12
CA PRO A 230 -32.46 32.82 -22.69
C PRO A 230 -33.38 32.84 -23.91
N TYR A 231 -34.25 31.83 -24.02
CA TYR A 231 -35.32 31.83 -25.01
C TYR A 231 -36.31 32.94 -24.66
N VAL A 232 -36.26 34.06 -25.38
CA VAL A 232 -37.22 35.16 -25.23
C VAL A 232 -38.59 34.70 -25.75
N LYS A 233 -39.51 34.37 -24.84
CA LYS A 233 -40.93 34.25 -25.17
C LYS A 233 -41.51 35.66 -25.38
N ILE A 234 -41.59 36.11 -26.63
CA ILE A 234 -42.39 37.29 -26.97
C ILE A 234 -43.86 36.89 -26.86
N VAL A 235 -44.54 37.35 -25.82
CA VAL A 235 -46.00 37.25 -25.69
C VAL A 235 -46.59 38.53 -26.30
N THR A 236 -47.15 38.43 -27.51
CA THR A 236 -48.00 39.49 -28.06
C THR A 236 -49.37 39.41 -27.39
N GLN A 237 -49.62 40.30 -26.43
CA GLN A 237 -50.98 40.57 -25.93
C GLN A 237 -51.74 41.35 -27.00
N THR A 238 -52.50 40.67 -27.85
CA THR A 238 -53.60 41.30 -28.60
C THR A 238 -54.72 41.60 -27.62
N THR A 239 -54.92 42.89 -27.35
CA THR A 239 -56.04 43.39 -26.57
C THR A 239 -57.30 43.29 -27.42
N GLU A 240 -58.08 42.21 -27.25
CA GLU A 240 -59.45 42.16 -27.76
C GLU A 240 -60.35 42.99 -26.84
N LYS A 241 -60.68 44.21 -27.27
CA LYS A 241 -61.93 44.88 -26.87
C LYS A 241 -62.82 44.95 -28.09
N GLY A 242 -63.93 44.23 -28.03
CA GLY A 242 -64.96 44.22 -29.04
C GLY A 242 -65.59 45.60 -29.24
N ALA A 243 -65.82 45.93 -30.52
CA ALA A 243 -66.89 46.80 -30.96
C ALA A 243 -67.27 46.36 -32.39
N GLU A 244 -68.53 45.95 -32.53
CA GLU A 244 -69.18 45.55 -33.77
C GLU A 244 -69.23 46.70 -34.78
N SER A 245 -69.11 46.39 -36.08
CA SER A 245 -70.01 46.93 -37.11
C SER A 245 -69.72 46.35 -38.50
N TYR A 246 -70.75 45.73 -39.08
CA TYR A 246 -71.20 45.74 -40.49
C TYR A 246 -70.12 45.80 -41.60
N ILE A 247 -70.06 44.88 -42.57
CA ILE A 247 -70.98 44.83 -43.71
C ILE A 247 -70.90 43.46 -44.42
N ARG A 248 -72.08 43.04 -44.87
CA ARG A 248 -72.42 41.84 -45.64
C ARG A 248 -72.24 42.09 -47.15
N ASN A 249 -72.15 41.00 -47.91
CA ASN A 249 -72.34 40.86 -49.36
C ASN A 249 -71.11 41.14 -50.24
N SER A 250 -70.81 40.39 -51.30
CA SER A 250 -71.45 39.23 -51.93
C SER A 250 -70.54 38.77 -53.09
N GLN A 251 -70.42 37.46 -53.23
CA GLN A 251 -70.31 36.65 -54.47
C GLN A 251 -69.69 37.25 -55.75
N ASN A 252 -68.72 36.50 -56.29
CA ASN A 252 -68.64 35.95 -57.67
C ASN A 252 -67.14 35.77 -58.00
N ASN A 253 -66.53 34.60 -57.88
CA ASN A 253 -66.67 33.41 -58.74
C ASN A 253 -66.55 33.74 -60.24
N TYR A 254 -65.42 33.38 -60.86
CA TYR A 254 -65.26 32.71 -62.16
C TYR A 254 -63.74 32.55 -62.43
N HIS A 255 -63.24 31.31 -62.33
CA HIS A 255 -62.74 30.51 -63.46
C HIS A 255 -61.50 31.10 -64.17
N ASN A 256 -60.36 30.40 -64.16
CA ASN A 256 -60.12 29.40 -65.22
C ASN A 256 -58.97 28.43 -64.87
N SER A 257 -59.14 27.23 -65.38
CA SER A 257 -58.33 26.02 -65.27
C SER A 257 -56.99 26.04 -66.04
N HIS A 258 -56.15 25.06 -65.69
CA HIS A 258 -55.18 24.36 -66.57
C HIS A 258 -53.88 25.13 -66.90
N PHE A 259 -52.69 24.53 -67.05
CA PHE A 259 -52.22 23.13 -67.14
C PHE A 259 -50.67 23.14 -67.12
N TYR A 260 -50.07 22.00 -66.75
CA TYR A 260 -48.75 21.42 -67.11
C TYR A 260 -47.47 22.19 -66.72
N ASN A 261 -46.38 21.56 -66.27
CA ASN A 261 -45.92 20.16 -66.24
C ASN A 261 -45.01 19.97 -65.02
#